data_AF-Q6V3B1-F1
#
_entry.id   AF-Q6V3B1-F1
#
_cell.length_a   1.000
_cell.length_b   1.000
_cell.length_c   1.000
_cell.angle_alpha   90.00
_cell.angle_beta   90.00
_cell.angle_gamma   90.00
#
_symmetry.space_group_name_H-M   'P 1'
#
loop_
_entity.id
_entity.type
_entity.pdbx_description
1 polymer ?
#
loop_
_entity_poly.entity_id
_entity_poly.type
_entity_poly.pdbx_seq_one_letter_code
_entity_poly.pdbx_strand_id
1 'polypeptide(L)'
;MSDNDDIEVESDADKRAHHNALERKRRDHIKDSFHSLRDSVPSLQGEKASRAQILDKATEYIQYMRRKNHTHQQDIDDLKRQNALLEQQGESES
;
A
#
# COMPACT_ATOMS: atom_id res chain seq x y z
N MET A 1 -46.92 -12.88 36.45
CA MET A 1 -46.20 -12.98 35.17
C MET A 1 -44.88 -12.28 35.39
N SER A 2 -43.83 -13.05 35.65
CA SER A 2 -42.48 -12.51 35.71
C SER A 2 -41.86 -12.94 34.40
N ASP A 3 -41.79 -12.00 33.46
CA ASP A 3 -40.92 -12.08 32.29
C ASP A 3 -39.50 -12.14 32.83
N ASN A 4 -39.05 -13.38 33.05
CA ASN A 4 -37.69 -13.67 33.43
C ASN A 4 -36.91 -13.53 32.12
N ASP A 5 -36.45 -12.30 31.85
CA ASP A 5 -35.48 -12.02 30.79
C ASP A 5 -34.38 -13.07 30.89
N ASP A 6 -34.36 -13.99 29.92
CA ASP A 6 -33.26 -14.90 29.65
C ASP A 6 -32.06 -14.04 29.30
N ILE A 7 -31.36 -13.57 30.33
CA ILE A 7 -30.00 -13.07 30.21
C ILE A 7 -29.19 -14.31 29.85
N GLU A 8 -29.07 -14.58 28.55
CA GLU A 8 -28.15 -15.57 28.01
C GLU A 8 -26.75 -15.22 28.49
N VAL A 9 -26.34 -15.83 29.62
CA VAL A 9 -24.98 -15.73 30.12
C VAL A 9 -24.11 -16.52 29.15
N GLU A 10 -23.57 -15.82 28.16
CA GLU A 10 -22.68 -16.37 27.14
C GLU A 10 -21.58 -17.22 27.82
N SER A 11 -21.52 -18.50 27.48
CA SER A 11 -20.61 -19.43 28.13
C SER A 11 -19.16 -19.07 27.81
N ASP A 12 -18.21 -19.47 28.65
CA ASP A 12 -16.78 -19.28 28.34
C ASP A 12 -16.35 -20.01 27.05
N ALA A 13 -17.13 -21.00 26.59
CA ALA A 13 -16.92 -21.61 25.28
C ALA A 13 -17.35 -20.67 24.14
N ASP A 14 -18.50 -20.01 24.27
CA ASP A 14 -19.04 -19.08 23.28
C ASP A 14 -18.15 -17.83 23.14
N LYS A 15 -17.71 -17.25 24.28
CA LYS A 15 -16.73 -16.13 24.27
C LYS A 15 -15.43 -16.50 23.55
N ARG A 16 -14.92 -17.71 23.78
CA ARG A 16 -13.72 -18.22 23.09
C ARG A 16 -13.97 -18.44 21.60
N ALA A 17 -15.13 -19.00 21.24
CA ALA A 17 -15.50 -19.21 19.84
C ALA A 17 -15.62 -17.87 19.09
N HIS A 18 -16.29 -16.89 19.69
CA HIS A 18 -16.43 -15.54 19.14
C HIS A 18 -15.07 -14.85 18.97
N HIS A 19 -14.21 -14.88 20.00
CA HIS A 19 -12.85 -14.34 19.91
C HIS A 19 -12.03 -14.99 18.78
N ASN A 20 -12.09 -16.32 18.65
CA ASN A 20 -11.41 -17.04 17.58
C ASN A 20 -11.94 -16.68 16.18
N ALA A 21 -13.24 -16.43 16.05
CA ALA A 21 -13.86 -15.98 14.81
C ALA A 21 -13.38 -14.57 14.42
N LEU A 22 -13.36 -13.64 15.39
CA LEU A 22 -12.86 -12.28 15.17
C LEU A 22 -11.39 -12.28 14.75
N GLU A 23 -10.54 -13.04 15.43
CA GLU A 23 -9.12 -13.11 15.09
C GLU A 23 -8.89 -13.75 13.70
N ARG A 24 -9.72 -14.73 13.32
CA ARG A 24 -9.68 -15.29 11.95
C ARG A 24 -9.99 -14.22 10.92
N LYS A 25 -11.08 -13.46 11.10
CA LYS A 25 -11.45 -12.34 10.23
C LYS A 25 -10.32 -11.30 10.14
N ARG A 26 -9.69 -10.97 11.27
CA ARG A 26 -8.54 -10.04 11.31
C ARG A 26 -7.36 -10.57 10.48
N ARG A 27 -7.03 -11.86 10.60
CA ARG A 27 -5.94 -12.48 9.82
C ARG A 27 -6.27 -12.55 8.33
N ASP A 28 -7.52 -12.78 7.96
CA ASP A 28 -7.96 -12.78 6.56
C ASP A 28 -7.79 -11.39 5.94
N HIS A 29 -8.19 -10.33 6.64
CA HIS A 29 -7.96 -8.95 6.18
C HIS A 29 -6.46 -8.62 6.00
N ILE A 30 -5.60 -9.09 6.91
CA ILE A 30 -4.14 -8.93 6.78
C ILE A 30 -3.62 -9.69 5.56
N LYS A 31 -4.10 -10.93 5.36
CA LYS A 31 -3.74 -11.73 4.21
C LYS A 31 -4.12 -11.01 2.91
N ASP A 32 -5.30 -10.43 2.82
CA ASP A 32 -5.73 -9.65 1.66
C ASP A 32 -4.87 -8.39 1.45
N SER A 33 -4.51 -7.70 2.54
CA SER A 33 -3.59 -6.56 2.47
C SER A 33 -2.21 -6.95 1.92
N PHE A 34 -1.70 -8.14 2.27
CA PHE A 34 -0.46 -8.68 1.70
C PHE A 34 -0.59 -9.01 0.21
N HIS A 35 -1.74 -9.52 -0.25
CA HIS A 35 -1.99 -9.73 -1.68
C HIS A 35 -1.99 -8.41 -2.44
N SER A 36 -2.73 -7.40 -1.96
CA SER A 36 -2.76 -6.06 -2.57
C SER A 36 -1.37 -5.42 -2.62
N LEU A 37 -0.56 -5.59 -1.57
CA LEU A 37 0.81 -5.08 -1.55
C LEU A 37 1.69 -5.81 -2.57
N ARG A 38 1.61 -7.14 -2.64
CA ARG A 38 2.36 -7.93 -3.63
C ARG A 38 2.03 -7.48 -5.05
N ASP A 39 0.75 -7.33 -5.36
CA ASP A 39 0.29 -7.00 -6.72
C ASP A 39 0.63 -5.56 -7.11
N SER A 40 0.89 -4.67 -6.14
CA SER A 40 1.38 -3.30 -6.35
C SER A 40 2.89 -3.21 -6.63
N VAL A 41 3.65 -4.29 -6.40
CA VAL A 41 5.10 -4.34 -6.61
C VAL A 41 5.40 -5.10 -7.92
N PRO A 42 5.87 -4.43 -8.99
CA PRO A 42 6.00 -5.04 -10.32
C PRO A 42 6.83 -6.32 -10.36
N SER A 43 7.87 -6.43 -9.52
CA SER A 43 8.75 -7.61 -9.45
C SER A 43 8.13 -8.81 -8.73
N LEU A 44 6.95 -8.65 -8.11
CA LEU A 44 6.27 -9.71 -7.38
C LEU A 44 4.92 -10.11 -8.03
N GLN A 45 4.50 -9.41 -9.07
CA GLN A 45 3.20 -9.62 -9.69
C GLN A 45 3.15 -11.00 -10.36
N GLY A 46 2.13 -11.80 -10.01
CA GLY A 46 1.97 -13.16 -10.54
C GLY A 46 2.89 -14.21 -9.92
N GLU A 47 3.75 -13.84 -8.96
CA GLU A 47 4.67 -14.77 -8.30
C GLU A 47 4.17 -15.23 -6.92
N LYS A 48 4.62 -16.42 -6.51
CA LYS A 48 4.45 -16.90 -5.14
C LYS A 48 5.56 -16.31 -4.27
N ALA A 49 5.24 -15.23 -3.56
CA ALA A 49 6.16 -14.56 -2.63
C ALA A 49 5.75 -14.78 -1.17
N SER A 50 6.73 -15.00 -0.30
CA SER A 50 6.50 -15.02 1.16
C SER A 50 6.21 -13.62 1.70
N ARG A 51 5.63 -13.54 2.92
CA ARG A 51 5.39 -12.23 3.58
C ARG A 51 6.66 -11.41 3.75
N ALA A 52 7.78 -12.04 4.09
CA ALA A 52 9.07 -11.37 4.22
C ALA A 52 9.51 -10.78 2.87
N GLN A 53 9.50 -11.58 1.81
CA GLN A 53 9.85 -11.12 0.46
C GLN A 53 8.94 -9.97 -0.02
N ILE A 54 7.64 -10.01 0.30
CA ILE A 54 6.71 -8.91 -0.02
C ILE A 54 7.16 -7.61 0.65
N LEU A 55 7.51 -7.65 1.94
CA LEU A 55 7.95 -6.47 2.68
C LEU A 55 9.30 -5.95 2.17
N ASP A 56 10.26 -6.85 1.91
CA ASP A 56 11.59 -6.50 1.41
C ASP A 56 11.49 -5.83 0.04
N LYS A 57 10.78 -6.46 -0.92
CA LYS A 57 10.62 -5.93 -2.27
C LYS A 57 9.77 -4.67 -2.34
N ALA A 58 8.74 -4.55 -1.49
CA ALA A 58 8.00 -3.29 -1.36
C ALA A 58 8.91 -2.15 -0.87
N THR A 59 9.77 -2.43 0.10
CA THR A 59 10.73 -1.44 0.63
C THR A 59 11.72 -1.02 -0.45
N GLU A 60 12.32 -1.98 -1.16
CA GLU A 60 13.21 -1.72 -2.30
C GLU A 60 12.50 -0.89 -3.38
N TYR A 61 11.26 -1.24 -3.72
CA TYR A 61 10.50 -0.57 -4.77
C TYR A 61 10.14 0.88 -4.39
N ILE A 62 9.75 1.14 -3.15
CA ILE A 62 9.52 2.51 -2.65
C ILE A 62 10.79 3.35 -2.77
N GLN A 63 11.94 2.82 -2.36
CA GLN A 63 13.22 3.54 -2.45
C GLN A 63 13.63 3.79 -3.91
N TYR A 64 13.40 2.82 -4.79
CA TYR A 64 13.61 2.97 -6.23
C TYR A 64 12.72 4.08 -6.82
N MET A 65 11.41 4.04 -6.55
CA MET A 65 10.47 5.02 -7.07
C MET A 65 10.74 6.43 -6.57
N ARG A 66 11.16 6.59 -5.31
CA ARG A 66 11.59 7.90 -4.77
C ARG A 66 12.77 8.48 -5.55
N ARG A 67 13.80 7.67 -5.82
CA ARG A 67 14.97 8.10 -6.61
C ARG A 67 14.58 8.43 -8.04
N LYS A 68 13.80 7.55 -8.68
CA LYS A 68 13.32 7.75 -10.05
C LYS A 68 12.51 9.03 -10.22
N ASN A 69 11.56 9.28 -9.32
CA ASN A 69 10.76 10.50 -9.34
C ASN A 69 11.61 11.75 -9.11
N HIS A 70 12.63 11.68 -8.24
CA HIS A 70 13.55 12.79 -8.02
C HIS A 70 14.34 13.12 -9.28
N THR A 71 14.91 12.12 -9.97
CA THR A 71 15.60 12.33 -11.24
C THR A 71 14.67 12.91 -12.30
N HIS A 72 13.45 12.38 -12.45
CA HIS A 72 12.48 12.95 -13.39
C HIS A 72 12.11 14.40 -13.07
N GLN A 73 12.03 14.77 -11.79
CA GLN A 73 11.79 16.15 -11.41
C GLN A 73 12.96 17.07 -11.81
N GLN A 74 14.21 16.61 -11.62
CA GLN A 74 15.40 17.33 -12.07
C GLN A 74 15.40 17.51 -13.60
N ASP A 75 15.10 16.45 -14.35
CA ASP A 75 15.01 16.50 -15.81
C ASP A 75 13.95 17.52 -16.27
N ILE A 76 12.78 17.54 -15.61
CA ILE A 76 11.71 18.51 -15.89
C ILE A 76 12.19 19.94 -15.63
N ASP A 77 12.88 20.18 -14.52
CA ASP A 77 13.33 21.52 -14.14
C ASP A 77 14.44 22.03 -15.08
N ASP A 78 15.34 21.15 -15.51
CA ASP A 78 16.38 21.48 -16.48
C ASP A 78 15.80 21.75 -17.87
N LEU A 79 14.84 20.95 -18.34
CA LEU A 79 14.13 21.19 -19.60
C LEU A 79 13.36 22.50 -19.58
N LYS A 80 12.70 22.84 -18.46
CA LYS A 80 12.03 24.14 -18.29
C LYS A 80 13.01 25.30 -18.38
N ARG A 81 14.19 25.18 -17.78
CA ARG A 81 15.25 26.21 -17.86
C ARG A 81 15.75 26.37 -19.29
N GLN A 82 15.98 25.27 -20.01
CA GLN A 82 16.40 25.30 -21.41
C GLN A 82 15.35 25.96 -22.30
N ASN A 83 14.08 25.60 -22.15
CA ASN A 83 13.00 26.20 -22.93
C ASN A 83 12.90 27.71 -22.68
N ALA A 84 12.98 28.16 -21.43
CA ALA A 84 12.94 29.59 -21.10
C ALA A 84 14.09 30.38 -21.76
N LEU A 85 15.30 29.80 -21.82
CA LEU A 85 16.44 30.43 -22.49
C LEU A 85 16.23 30.51 -24.01
N LEU A 86 15.67 29.47 -24.62
CA LEU A 86 15.38 29.45 -26.06
C LEU A 86 14.26 30.42 -26.43
N GLU A 87 13.21 30.51 -25.62
CA GLU A 87 12.12 31.50 -25.79
C GLU A 87 12.67 32.92 -25.75
N GLN A 88 13.53 33.23 -24.77
CA GLN A 88 14.19 34.54 -24.68
C GLN A 88 15.05 34.86 -25.91
N GLN A 89 15.75 33.87 -26.48
CA GLN A 89 16.54 34.05 -27.70
C GLN A 89 15.65 34.35 -28.91
N GLY A 90 14.57 33.59 -29.09
CA GLY A 90 13.63 33.80 -30.20
C GLY A 90 12.93 35.17 -30.14
N GLU A 91 12.61 35.66 -28.95
CA GLU A 91 12.08 37.03 -28.75
C GLU A 91 13.10 38.11 -29.09
N SER A 92 14.39 37.88 -28.82
CA SER A 92 15.44 38.86 -29.12
C SER A 92 15.81 38.95 -30.60
N GLU A 93 15.47 37.93 -31.39
CA GLU A 93 15.73 37.86 -32.84
C GLU A 93 14.52 38.29 -33.70
N SER A 94 13.37 38.56 -33.07
CA SER A 94 12.12 39.01 -33.71
C SER A 94 11.92 40.52 -33.62
#